data_AF-A0A974HEA9-F1
#
_entry.id   AF-A0A974HEA9-F1
#
_cell.length_a   1.000
_cell.length_b   1.000
_cell.length_c   1.000
_cell.angle_alpha   90.00
_cell.angle_beta   90.00
_cell.angle_gamma   90.00
#
_symmetry.space_group_name_H-M   'P 1'
#
loop_
_entity.id
_entity.type
_entity.pdbx_description
1 polymer ?
#
loop_
_entity_poly.entity_id
_entity_poly.type
_entity_poly.pdbx_seq_one_letter_code
_entity_poly.pdbx_strand_id
1 'polypeptide(L)'
;MFCTWGAQHLVPLFLLLSCALLPGQCHLYNNQYSGDKVIRVFPKNEKEANELKNMYQQLQVDLWQPSSIRHIGKDTVTDVHTSGNSSQVLLTYLTKAKIQHKILVNNVQLMLEAQQVFRPRRKRRSLSRYDYNEYHPLHE
;
A
#
# COMPACT_ATOMS: atom_id res chain seq x y z
N MET A 1 -51.91 25.40 30.91
CA MET A 1 -52.36 24.23 30.12
C MET A 1 -51.79 24.41 28.72
N PHE A 2 -50.64 23.80 28.39
CA PHE A 2 -50.51 22.48 27.72
C PHE A 2 -51.10 22.54 26.30
N CYS A 3 -50.42 22.30 25.17
CA CYS A 3 -49.26 21.45 24.89
C CYS A 3 -48.55 21.89 23.59
N THR A 4 -47.21 21.88 23.59
CA THR A 4 -46.35 21.82 22.39
C THR A 4 -45.99 20.36 22.13
N TRP A 5 -46.70 19.66 21.23
CA TRP A 5 -46.34 18.28 20.84
C TRP A 5 -46.44 18.13 19.32
N GLY A 6 -45.38 17.61 18.71
CA GLY A 6 -45.44 17.15 17.32
C GLY A 6 -44.15 17.16 16.51
N ALA A 7 -42.97 17.41 17.09
CA ALA A 7 -41.70 17.28 16.37
C ALA A 7 -40.81 16.21 17.01
N GLN A 8 -41.27 14.96 17.03
CA GLN A 8 -40.50 13.84 17.61
C GLN A 8 -40.28 12.64 16.67
N HIS A 9 -40.65 12.73 15.39
CA HIS A 9 -40.45 11.60 14.46
C HIS A 9 -39.42 11.84 13.33
N LEU A 10 -38.72 12.98 13.30
CA LEU A 10 -37.72 13.23 12.24
C LEU A 10 -36.28 12.83 12.62
N VAL A 11 -36.00 12.58 13.90
CA VAL A 11 -34.65 12.17 14.34
C VAL A 11 -34.31 10.69 14.06
N PRO A 12 -35.22 9.69 14.15
CA PRO A 12 -34.82 8.30 13.94
C PRO A 12 -34.62 7.96 12.46
N LEU A 13 -35.26 8.69 11.54
CA LEU A 13 -35.13 8.45 10.09
C LEU A 13 -33.75 8.90 9.57
N PHE A 14 -33.17 9.95 10.16
CA PHE A 14 -31.86 10.47 9.76
C PHE A 14 -30.70 9.56 10.20
N LEU A 15 -30.86 8.85 11.32
CA LEU A 15 -29.88 7.86 11.80
C LEU A 15 -29.90 6.55 11.02
N LEU A 16 -31.02 6.19 10.39
CA LEU A 16 -31.11 5.01 9.52
C LEU A 16 -30.57 5.28 8.10
N LEU A 17 -30.68 6.52 7.61
CA LEU A 17 -30.15 6.90 6.29
C LEU A 17 -28.62 7.02 6.27
N SER A 18 -27.98 7.37 7.39
CA SER A 18 -26.52 7.49 7.47
C SER A 18 -25.80 6.15 7.40
N CYS A 19 -26.45 5.03 7.76
CA CYS A 19 -25.90 3.69 7.59
C CYS A 19 -25.94 3.19 6.13
N ALA A 20 -26.82 3.74 5.29
CA ALA A 20 -26.97 3.32 3.90
C ALA A 20 -25.98 4.00 2.93
N LEU A 21 -25.28 5.05 3.38
CA LEU A 21 -24.37 5.86 2.56
C LEU A 21 -22.88 5.60 2.83
N LEU A 22 -22.53 4.68 3.71
CA LEU A 22 -21.19 4.12 3.70
C LEU A 22 -21.22 2.97 2.70
N PRO A 23 -20.77 3.13 1.44
CA PRO A 23 -20.38 1.97 0.68
C PRO A 23 -19.36 1.26 1.57
N GLY A 24 -19.73 0.07 2.06
CA GLY A 24 -18.76 -0.83 2.65
C GLY A 24 -17.77 -1.10 1.54
N GLN A 25 -16.69 -0.33 1.48
CA GLN A 25 -15.63 -0.54 0.53
C GLN A 25 -15.04 -1.89 0.93
N CYS A 26 -15.45 -2.95 0.24
CA CYS A 26 -14.80 -4.25 0.36
C CYS A 26 -13.40 -4.08 -0.23
N HIS A 27 -12.47 -3.67 0.60
CA HIS A 27 -11.09 -3.48 0.20
C HIS A 27 -10.41 -4.82 0.03
N LEU A 28 -9.56 -4.92 -0.99
CA LEU A 28 -8.74 -6.11 -1.17
C LEU A 28 -7.84 -6.29 0.04
N TYR A 29 -7.62 -7.56 0.42
CA TYR A 29 -6.73 -7.90 1.54
C TYR A 29 -7.04 -7.13 2.84
N ASN A 30 -8.30 -6.73 3.06
CA ASN A 30 -8.72 -5.99 4.25
C ASN A 30 -7.85 -4.73 4.52
N ASN A 31 -7.44 -4.01 3.47
CA ASN A 31 -6.57 -2.83 3.58
C ASN A 31 -5.21 -3.08 4.25
N GLN A 32 -4.72 -4.32 4.26
CA GLN A 32 -3.48 -4.67 4.92
C GLN A 32 -2.28 -3.85 4.41
N TYR A 33 -2.30 -3.43 3.14
CA TYR A 33 -1.22 -2.65 2.52
C TYR A 33 -1.52 -1.15 2.47
N SER A 34 -2.50 -0.68 3.24
CA SER A 34 -2.93 0.71 3.20
C SER A 34 -1.84 1.63 3.73
N GLY A 35 -1.39 2.56 2.89
CA GLY A 35 -0.34 3.50 3.21
C GLY A 35 1.08 2.93 3.02
N ASP A 36 1.22 1.65 2.71
CA ASP A 36 2.50 1.04 2.37
C ASP A 36 3.09 1.69 1.12
N LYS A 37 4.41 1.77 1.09
CA LYS A 37 5.16 2.47 0.04
C LYS A 37 6.26 1.59 -0.51
N VAL A 38 6.58 1.84 -1.78
CA VAL A 38 7.82 1.37 -2.40
C VAL A 38 8.71 2.57 -2.65
N ILE A 39 9.89 2.56 -2.04
CA ILE A 39 10.84 3.67 -2.03
C ILE A 39 12.12 3.19 -2.71
N ARG A 40 12.58 3.94 -3.71
CA ARG A 40 13.88 3.78 -4.33
C ARG A 40 14.89 4.66 -3.63
N VAL A 41 16.03 4.10 -3.24
CA VAL A 41 17.12 4.78 -2.56
C VAL A 41 18.42 4.59 -3.35
N PHE A 42 19.23 5.65 -3.40
CA PHE A 42 20.49 5.69 -4.12
C PHE A 42 21.62 6.17 -3.20
N PRO A 43 22.35 5.25 -2.55
CA PRO A 43 23.53 5.59 -1.76
C PRO A 43 24.68 6.06 -2.66
N LYS A 44 25.23 7.25 -2.40
CA LYS A 44 26.32 7.85 -3.20
C LYS A 44 27.72 7.43 -2.76
N ASN A 45 27.83 6.83 -1.59
CA ASN A 45 29.09 6.38 -1.01
C ASN A 45 28.86 5.17 -0.09
N GLU A 46 29.95 4.48 0.27
CA GLU A 46 29.89 3.27 1.11
C GLU A 46 29.41 3.55 2.53
N LYS A 47 29.59 4.79 3.03
CA LYS A 47 29.08 5.18 4.36
C LYS A 47 27.55 5.17 4.36
N GLU A 48 26.93 5.84 3.39
CA GLU A 48 25.47 5.83 3.21
C GLU A 48 24.95 4.41 3.01
N ALA A 49 25.62 3.59 2.19
CA ALA A 49 25.25 2.19 1.98
C ALA A 49 25.25 1.40 3.30
N ASN A 50 26.28 1.55 4.13
CA ASN A 50 26.38 0.84 5.40
C ASN A 50 25.35 1.34 6.44
N GLU A 51 25.09 2.64 6.49
CA GLU A 51 24.04 3.18 7.35
C GLU A 51 22.64 2.69 6.93
N LEU A 52 22.38 2.61 5.62
CA LEU A 52 21.13 2.04 5.07
C LEU A 52 20.95 0.57 5.46
N LYS A 53 22.01 -0.25 5.38
CA LYS A 53 21.96 -1.66 5.80
C LYS A 53 21.48 -1.79 7.24
N ASN A 54 22.04 -0.98 8.15
CA ASN A 54 21.68 -0.99 9.56
C ASN A 54 20.21 -0.56 9.75
N MET A 55 19.79 0.52 9.08
CA MET A 55 18.42 1.01 9.15
C MET A 55 17.40 -0.02 8.65
N TYR A 56 17.71 -0.69 7.53
CA TYR A 56 16.86 -1.72 6.95
C TYR A 56 16.73 -2.97 7.81
N GLN A 57 17.81 -3.38 8.49
CA GLN A 57 17.76 -4.44 9.48
C GLN A 57 16.86 -4.08 10.67
N GLN A 58 16.96 -2.84 11.16
CA GLN A 58 16.15 -2.36 12.28
C GLN A 58 14.65 -2.26 11.94
N LEU A 59 14.33 -1.77 10.74
CA LEU A 59 12.95 -1.60 10.28
C LEU A 59 12.33 -2.89 9.72
N GLN A 60 13.10 -3.96 9.55
CA GLN A 60 12.68 -5.23 8.94
C GLN A 60 11.96 -5.01 7.60
N VAL A 61 12.60 -4.23 6.73
CA VAL A 61 12.02 -3.86 5.44
C VAL A 61 12.03 -5.03 4.45
N ASP A 62 11.12 -4.98 3.48
CA ASP A 62 11.06 -5.94 2.38
C ASP A 62 11.83 -5.40 1.17
N LEU A 63 12.97 -6.03 0.83
CA LEU A 63 13.82 -5.58 -0.27
C LEU A 63 13.36 -6.19 -1.60
N TRP A 64 12.95 -5.33 -2.53
CA TRP A 64 12.62 -5.72 -3.90
C TRP A 64 13.87 -5.82 -4.77
N GLN A 65 14.81 -4.90 -4.59
CA GLN A 65 16.12 -4.95 -5.23
C GLN A 65 17.13 -4.19 -4.37
N PRO A 66 18.36 -4.68 -4.16
CA PRO A 66 18.83 -6.02 -4.52
C PRO A 66 18.21 -7.11 -3.62
N SER A 67 18.40 -8.38 -3.98
CA SER A 67 17.82 -9.55 -3.28
C SER A 67 18.30 -9.73 -1.83
N SER A 68 19.28 -8.96 -1.37
CA SER A 68 19.80 -9.04 0.00
C SER A 68 20.43 -7.72 0.43
N ILE A 69 20.30 -7.40 1.72
CA ILE A 69 20.97 -6.27 2.38
C ILE A 69 22.49 -6.29 2.12
N ARG A 70 23.10 -7.46 1.97
CA ARG A 70 24.54 -7.61 1.69
C ARG A 70 24.97 -7.00 0.35
N HIS A 71 24.07 -6.96 -0.63
CA HIS A 71 24.34 -6.46 -1.97
C HIS A 71 24.15 -4.94 -2.09
N ILE A 72 23.74 -4.26 -1.02
CA ILE A 72 23.64 -2.80 -1.01
C ILE A 72 25.06 -2.24 -0.95
N GLY A 73 25.46 -1.48 -1.95
CA GLY A 73 26.76 -0.81 -2.00
C GLY A 73 26.61 0.59 -2.55
N LYS A 74 27.73 1.30 -2.69
CA LYS A 74 27.77 2.56 -3.42
C LYS A 74 27.12 2.41 -4.81
N ASP A 75 26.37 3.44 -5.22
CA ASP A 75 25.72 3.55 -6.53
C ASP A 75 24.72 2.42 -6.86
N THR A 76 24.37 1.59 -5.86
CA THR A 76 23.43 0.48 -6.04
C THR A 76 21.99 0.97 -5.86
N VAL A 77 21.17 0.78 -6.90
CA VAL A 77 19.73 1.10 -6.81
C VAL A 77 19.07 0.15 -5.84
N THR A 78 18.48 0.70 -4.77
CA THR A 78 17.80 -0.09 -3.74
C THR A 78 16.32 0.25 -3.70
N ASP A 79 15.48 -0.70 -4.09
CA ASP A 79 14.02 -0.60 -4.02
C ASP A 79 13.52 -1.38 -2.82
N VAL A 80 12.79 -0.69 -1.95
CA VAL A 80 12.33 -1.24 -0.68
C VAL A 80 10.84 -1.01 -0.50
N HIS A 81 10.12 -2.08 -0.15
CA HIS A 81 8.75 -2.04 0.32
C HIS A 81 8.73 -1.90 1.85
N THR A 82 7.93 -0.95 2.33
CA THR A 82 7.81 -0.64 3.76
C THR A 82 6.36 -0.39 4.12
N SER A 83 5.96 -0.84 5.32
CA SER A 83 4.65 -0.55 5.87
C SER A 83 4.42 0.97 6.02
N GLY A 84 3.17 1.42 6.06
CA GLY A 84 2.85 2.84 6.23
C GLY A 84 3.62 3.51 7.38
N ASN A 85 3.66 2.89 8.56
CA ASN A 85 4.38 3.41 9.72
C ASN A 85 5.91 3.45 9.50
N SER A 86 6.50 2.35 9.04
CA SER A 86 7.94 2.26 8.78
C SER A 86 8.38 3.20 7.65
N SER A 87 7.51 3.45 6.67
CA SER A 87 7.77 4.36 5.56
C SER A 87 8.00 5.79 6.04
N GLN A 88 7.22 6.26 7.02
CA GLN A 88 7.37 7.59 7.58
C GLN A 88 8.70 7.74 8.32
N VAL A 89 9.07 6.73 9.11
CA VAL A 89 10.36 6.68 9.83
C VAL A 89 11.52 6.69 8.83
N LEU A 90 11.46 5.83 7.81
CA LEU A 90 12.50 5.72 6.79
C LEU A 90 12.65 7.02 5.99
N LEU A 91 11.57 7.61 5.49
CA LEU A 91 11.62 8.87 4.73
C LEU A 91 12.18 10.02 5.57
N THR A 92 11.82 10.08 6.85
CA THR A 92 12.37 11.07 7.78
C THR A 92 13.88 10.89 7.95
N TYR A 93 14.34 9.64 8.11
CA TYR A 93 15.76 9.32 8.20
C TYR A 93 16.52 9.70 6.90
N LEU A 94 16.02 9.26 5.74
CA LEU A 94 16.63 9.52 4.43
C LEU A 94 16.75 11.04 4.17
N THR A 95 15.73 11.80 4.52
CA THR A 95 15.72 13.26 4.37
C THR A 95 16.77 13.92 5.27
N LYS A 96 16.83 13.53 6.56
CA LYS A 96 17.82 14.06 7.51
C LYS A 96 19.26 13.72 7.11
N ALA A 97 19.48 12.49 6.66
CA ALA A 97 20.78 12.01 6.18
C ALA A 97 21.15 12.56 4.79
N LYS A 98 20.24 13.29 4.13
CA LYS A 98 20.38 13.80 2.76
C LYS A 98 20.68 12.69 1.73
N ILE A 99 20.17 11.49 1.99
CA ILE A 99 20.29 10.35 1.08
C ILE A 99 19.26 10.50 -0.03
N GLN A 100 19.71 10.39 -1.27
CA GLN A 100 18.85 10.53 -2.44
C GLN A 100 17.84 9.39 -2.52
N HIS A 101 16.57 9.73 -2.67
CA HIS A 101 15.48 8.76 -2.74
C HIS A 101 14.34 9.26 -3.63
N LYS A 102 13.49 8.32 -4.06
CA LYS A 102 12.28 8.56 -4.85
C LYS A 102 11.18 7.59 -4.40
N ILE A 103 9.96 8.07 -4.23
CA ILE A 103 8.81 7.20 -4.00
C ILE A 103 8.36 6.64 -5.36
N LEU A 104 8.42 5.31 -5.51
CA LEU A 104 7.96 4.62 -6.73
C LEU A 104 6.45 4.33 -6.64
N VAL A 105 5.99 3.86 -5.49
CA VAL A 105 4.59 3.56 -5.21
C VAL A 105 4.20 4.26 -3.91
N ASN A 106 3.22 5.16 -3.98
CA ASN A 106 2.80 5.94 -2.82
C ASN A 106 1.79 5.21 -1.92
N ASN A 107 0.99 4.32 -2.50
CA ASN A 107 0.05 3.48 -1.77
C ASN A 107 -0.08 2.13 -2.49
N VAL A 108 0.50 1.09 -1.92
CA VAL A 108 0.48 -0.26 -2.49
C VAL A 108 -0.95 -0.81 -2.56
N GLN A 109 -1.80 -0.52 -1.57
CA GLN A 109 -3.21 -0.95 -1.57
C GLN A 109 -3.95 -0.46 -2.81
N LEU A 110 -3.82 0.83 -3.14
CA LEU A 110 -4.48 1.41 -4.32
C LEU A 110 -3.96 0.80 -5.63
N MET A 111 -2.67 0.48 -5.69
CA MET A 111 -2.09 -0.21 -6.85
C MET A 111 -2.67 -1.61 -7.04
N LEU A 112 -2.82 -2.38 -5.95
CA LEU A 112 -3.42 -3.72 -5.99
C LEU A 112 -4.90 -3.67 -6.38
N GLU A 113 -5.65 -2.71 -5.85
CA GLU A 113 -7.06 -2.49 -6.18
C GLU A 113 -7.24 -2.10 -7.65
N ALA A 114 -6.40 -1.20 -8.17
CA ALA A 114 -6.41 -0.82 -9.58
C ALA A 114 -6.15 -2.01 -10.51
N GLN A 115 -5.25 -2.93 -10.15
CA GLN A 115 -5.00 -4.15 -10.92
C GLN A 115 -6.20 -5.11 -10.96
N GLN A 116 -7.09 -5.06 -9.95
CA GLN A 116 -8.21 -5.99 -9.85
C GLN A 116 -9.48 -5.48 -10.53
N VAL A 117 -9.68 -4.16 -10.65
CA VAL A 117 -10.84 -3.57 -11.34
C VAL A 117 -10.98 -4.07 -12.79
N PHE A 118 -9.86 -4.40 -13.43
CA PHE A 118 -9.84 -4.93 -14.79
C PHE A 118 -10.12 -6.44 -14.90
N ARG A 119 -10.28 -7.17 -13.78
CA ARG A 119 -10.43 -8.63 -13.82
C ARG A 119 -11.90 -9.05 -13.98
N PRO A 120 -12.27 -9.76 -15.06
CA PRO A 120 -13.58 -10.39 -15.16
C PRO A 120 -13.73 -11.49 -14.09
N ARG A 121 -14.92 -11.59 -13.46
CA ARG A 121 -15.25 -12.64 -12.48
C ARG A 121 -14.90 -14.03 -13.03
N ARG A 122 -14.24 -14.86 -12.20
CA ARG A 122 -13.83 -16.27 -12.40
C ARG A 122 -14.33 -16.85 -13.74
N LYS A 123 -13.49 -16.77 -14.78
CA LYS A 123 -13.74 -17.51 -16.03
C LYS A 123 -13.43 -18.99 -15.76
N ARG A 124 -14.31 -19.87 -16.24
CA ARG A 124 -14.12 -21.32 -16.18
C ARG A 124 -12.90 -21.67 -17.05
N ARG A 125 -11.98 -22.51 -16.55
CA ARG A 125 -10.75 -22.91 -17.25
C ARG A 125 -11.04 -23.27 -18.70
N SER A 126 -10.46 -22.52 -19.64
CA SER A 126 -10.63 -22.73 -21.08
C SER A 126 -9.39 -22.22 -21.79
N LEU A 127 -8.68 -23.12 -22.47
CA LEU A 127 -7.45 -22.78 -23.21
C LEU A 127 -7.70 -21.72 -24.29
N SER A 128 -8.86 -21.76 -24.94
CA SER A 128 -9.25 -20.78 -25.97
C SER A 128 -9.63 -19.40 -25.40
N ARG A 129 -9.77 -19.25 -24.07
CA ARG A 129 -10.13 -17.99 -23.39
C ARG A 129 -9.04 -17.49 -22.44
N TYR A 130 -7.88 -18.15 -22.41
CA TYR A 130 -6.75 -17.76 -21.56
C TYR A 130 -6.08 -16.50 -22.11
N ASP A 131 -5.95 -15.47 -21.29
CA ASP A 131 -5.33 -14.20 -21.69
C ASP A 131 -3.91 -14.09 -21.12
N TYR A 132 -2.90 -14.16 -21.98
CA TYR A 132 -1.49 -14.09 -21.57
C TYR A 132 -1.04 -12.69 -21.12
N ASN A 133 -1.89 -11.66 -21.28
CA ASN A 133 -1.59 -10.29 -20.85
C ASN A 133 -2.13 -9.99 -19.44
N GLU A 134 -2.82 -10.93 -18.81
CA GLU A 134 -3.36 -10.80 -17.47
C GLU A 134 -2.71 -11.78 -16.48
N TYR A 135 -2.69 -11.40 -15.20
CA TYR A 135 -2.24 -12.28 -14.13
C TYR A 135 -3.35 -13.26 -13.75
N HIS A 136 -3.04 -14.55 -13.81
CA HIS A 136 -3.94 -15.64 -13.42
C HIS A 136 -3.65 -16.12 -12.00
N PRO A 137 -4.68 -16.45 -11.20
CA PRO A 137 -4.47 -17.10 -9.92
C PRO A 137 -3.90 -18.51 -10.11
N LEU A 138 -3.14 -19.01 -9.13
CA LEU A 138 -2.51 -20.34 -9.18
C LEU A 138 -3.52 -21.49 -9.44
N HIS A 139 -4.79 -21.31 -9.09
CA HIS A 139 -5.85 -22.30 -9.24
C HIS A 139 -6.66 -22.17 -10.54
N GLU A 140 -6.30 -21.27 -11.46
CA GLU A 140 -6.80 -21.35 -12.84
C GLU A 140 -6.19 -22.56 -13.59
#